data_AF-A0A6P1D0A9-F1
#
_entry.id   AF-A0A6P1D0A9-F1
#
_cell.length_a   1.000
_cell.length_b   1.000
_cell.length_c   1.000
_cell.angle_alpha   90.00
_cell.angle_beta   90.00
_cell.angle_gamma   90.00
#
_symmetry.space_group_name_H-M   'P 1'
#
loop_
_entity.id
_entity.type
_entity.pdbx_description
1 polymer ?
#
loop_
_entity_poly.entity_id
_entity_poly.type
_entity_poly.pdbx_seq_one_letter_code
_entity_poly.pdbx_strand_id
1 'polypeptide(L)' 'GIDIALSNWRGFVAPPGVSTSGLDHISRVVHELRTSPRWRQVLERNGWSDAYLPGAEFGAFLATQNASVARTLRGPDH' A
#
# COMPACT_ATOMS: atom_id res chain seq x y z
N GLY A 1 -9.98 -23.95 6.04
CA GLY A 1 -9.55 -23.16 4.87
C GLY A 1 -8.61 -22.09 5.35
N ILE A 2 -7.49 -21.85 4.66
CA ILE A 2 -6.61 -20.75 5.03
C ILE A 2 -7.39 -19.46 4.75
N ASP A 3 -7.70 -18.71 5.79
CA ASP A 3 -8.36 -17.41 5.70
C ASP A 3 -7.34 -16.40 5.17
N ILE A 4 -7.10 -16.43 3.86
CA ILE A 4 -6.25 -15.44 3.20
C ILE A 4 -7.13 -14.22 2.97
N ALA A 5 -7.24 -13.37 3.98
CA ALA A 5 -7.76 -12.01 3.82
C ALA A 5 -6.73 -11.19 3.00
N LEU A 6 -6.78 -11.31 1.68
CA LEU A 6 -6.10 -10.40 0.77
C LEU A 6 -6.84 -9.06 0.81
N SER A 7 -6.43 -8.17 1.71
CA SER A 7 -6.90 -6.79 1.69
C SER A 7 -6.62 -6.17 0.32
N ASN A 8 -7.65 -5.69 -0.36
CA ASN A 8 -7.53 -5.02 -1.66
C ASN A 8 -7.02 -3.58 -1.47
N TRP A 9 -5.70 -3.42 -1.36
CA TRP A 9 -5.04 -2.13 -1.14
C TRP A 9 -4.52 -1.52 -2.45
N ARG A 10 -4.24 -0.22 -2.43
CA ARG A 10 -3.66 0.54 -3.54
C ARG A 10 -2.51 1.38 -3.01
N GLY A 11 -1.46 1.52 -3.80
CA GLY A 11 -0.27 2.27 -3.40
C GLY A 11 0.37 3.00 -4.56
N PHE A 12 1.13 4.04 -4.23
CA PHE A 12 1.98 4.78 -5.16
C PHE A 12 3.40 4.25 -5.05
N VAL A 13 4.03 3.94 -6.18
CA VAL A 13 5.41 3.48 -6.26
C VAL A 13 6.18 4.34 -7.26
N ALA A 14 7.48 4.51 -7.00
CA ALA A 14 8.39 5.20 -7.91
C ALA A 14 9.41 4.20 -8.46
N PRO A 15 9.89 4.40 -9.70
CA PRO A 15 10.94 3.55 -10.27
C PRO A 15 12.25 3.68 -9.48
N PRO A 16 13.12 2.65 -9.53
CA PRO A 16 14.45 2.73 -8.94
C PRO A 16 15.25 3.88 -9.58
N GLY A 17 16.07 4.57 -8.77
CA GLY A 17 16.90 5.69 -9.23
C GLY A 17 16.21 7.05 -9.29
N VAL A 18 14.96 7.17 -8.83
CA VAL A 18 14.32 8.48 -8.61
C VAL A 18 15.10 9.28 -7.55
N SER A 19 15.18 10.60 -7.71
CA SER A 19 15.83 11.47 -6.73
C SER A 19 15.06 11.49 -5.40
N THR A 20 15.76 11.78 -4.30
CA THR A 20 15.13 12.01 -2.99
C THR A 20 14.05 13.08 -3.07
N SER A 21 14.31 14.18 -3.79
CA SER A 21 13.32 15.25 -4.00
C SER A 21 12.05 14.77 -4.73
N GLY A 22 12.17 13.80 -5.63
CA GLY A 22 11.02 13.19 -6.30
C GLY A 22 10.20 12.32 -5.35
N LEU A 23 10.86 11.54 -4.49
CA LEU A 23 10.20 10.74 -3.45
C LEU A 23 9.48 11.62 -2.43
N ASP A 24 10.12 12.71 -2.01
CA ASP A 24 9.55 13.67 -1.09
C ASP A 24 8.33 14.36 -1.71
N HIS A 25 8.39 14.70 -2.99
CA HIS A 25 7.26 15.28 -3.72
C HIS A 25 6.06 14.33 -3.73
N ILE A 26 6.27 13.05 -4.08
CA ILE A 26 5.19 12.04 -4.08
C ILE A 26 4.61 11.87 -2.66
N SER A 27 5.48 11.75 -1.66
CA SER A 27 5.07 11.59 -0.26
C SER A 27 4.21 12.77 0.22
N ARG A 28 4.61 14.00 -0.13
CA ARG A 28 3.86 15.21 0.18
C ARG A 28 2.49 15.21 -0.50
N VAL A 29 2.42 14.92 -1.79
CA VAL A 29 1.14 14.89 -2.53
C VAL A 29 0.17 13.87 -1.94
N VAL A 30 0.64 12.68 -1.58
CA VAL A 30 -0.20 11.65 -0.93
C VAL A 30 -0.66 12.11 0.46
N HIS A 31 0.21 12.77 1.22
CA HIS A 31 -0.15 13.36 2.51
C HIS A 31 -1.20 14.48 2.40
N GLU A 32 -1.06 15.38 1.43
CA GLU A 32 -2.04 16.43 1.15
C GLU A 32 -3.39 15.83 0.71
N LEU A 33 -3.36 14.80 -0.15
CA LEU A 33 -4.56 14.09 -0.55
C LEU A 33 -5.28 13.49 0.66
N ARG A 34 -4.55 12.74 1.51
CA ARG A 34 -5.16 12.03 2.64
C ARG A 34 -5.78 12.98 3.67
N THR A 35 -5.16 14.15 3.87
CA THR A 35 -5.62 15.16 4.83
C THR A 35 -6.78 15.99 4.30
N SER A 36 -7.09 15.88 3.00
CA SER A 36 -8.19 16.64 2.40
C SER A 36 -9.57 16.17 2.92
N PRO A 37 -10.52 17.09 3.18
CA PRO A 37 -11.89 16.73 3.53
C PRO A 37 -12.58 15.88 2.47
N ARG A 38 -12.25 16.13 1.19
CA ARG A 38 -12.79 15.38 0.05
C ARG A 38 -12.39 13.91 0.10
N TRP A 39 -11.15 13.60 0.52
CA TRP A 39 -10.70 12.21 0.64
C TRP A 39 -11.50 11.44 1.69
N ARG A 40 -11.77 12.03 2.85
CA ARG A 40 -12.62 11.41 3.89
C ARG A 40 -14.02 11.07 3.36
N GLN A 41 -14.65 11.97 2.62
CA GLN A 41 -15.95 11.72 1.97
C GLN A 41 -15.88 10.58 0.94
N VAL A 42 -14.75 10.43 0.23
CA VAL A 42 -14.54 9.34 -0.71
C VAL A 42 -14.38 8.01 0.02
N LEU A 43 -13.65 7.98 1.14
CA LEU A 43 -13.50 6.78 1.97
C LEU A 43 -14.86 6.32 2.51
N GLU A 44 -15.62 7.22 3.12
CA GLU A 44 -16.96 6.94 3.67
C GLU A 44 -17.92 6.44 2.59
N ARG A 45 -18.01 7.16 1.46
CA ARG A 45 -18.92 6.80 0.36
C ARG A 45 -18.64 5.41 -0.20
N ASN A 46 -17.37 4.99 -0.25
CA ASN A 46 -16.96 3.71 -0.81
C ASN A 46 -16.78 2.60 0.25
N GLY A 47 -16.98 2.91 1.54
CA GLY A 47 -16.73 1.97 2.64
C GLY A 47 -15.26 1.55 2.74
N TRP A 48 -14.32 2.40 2.33
CA TRP A 48 -12.89 2.10 2.35
C TRP A 48 -12.25 2.54 3.66
N SER A 49 -11.32 1.72 4.16
CA SER A 49 -10.44 2.09 5.27
C SER A 49 -9.30 2.99 4.78
N ASP A 50 -8.87 3.93 5.62
CA ASP A 50 -7.66 4.71 5.37
C ASP A 50 -6.41 3.86 5.64
N ALA A 51 -5.98 3.10 4.62
CA ALA A 51 -4.82 2.21 4.70
C ALA A 51 -3.50 2.94 4.41
N TYR A 52 -3.29 4.11 5.02
CA TYR A 52 -2.10 4.91 4.78
C TYR A 52 -0.86 4.29 5.43
N LEU A 53 0.17 4.02 4.60
CA LEU A 53 1.50 3.60 5.03
C LEU A 53 2.56 4.50 4.37
N PRO A 54 3.43 5.17 5.13
CA PRO A 54 4.56 5.94 4.59
C PRO A 54 5.66 5.03 4.04
N GLY A 55 6.54 5.58 3.19
CA GLY A 55 7.44 4.83 2.31
C GLY A 55 8.14 3.61 2.91
N ALA A 56 8.78 3.72 4.08
CA ALA A 56 9.49 2.60 4.70
C ALA A 56 8.54 1.49 5.18
N GLU A 57 7.43 1.87 5.82
CA GLU A 57 6.39 0.93 6.29
C GLU A 57 5.68 0.27 5.11
N PHE A 58 5.43 1.02 4.04
CA PHE A 58 4.85 0.50 2.81
C PHE A 58 5.80 -0.49 2.13
N GLY A 59 7.11 -0.19 2.07
CA GLY A 59 8.12 -1.12 1.57
C GLY A 59 8.18 -2.44 2.34
N ALA A 60 8.15 -2.36 3.68
CA ALA A 60 8.08 -3.55 4.54
C ALA A 60 6.81 -4.37 4.30
N PHE A 61 5.66 -3.69 4.18
CA PHE A 61 4.38 -4.33 3.87
C PHE A 61 4.42 -5.07 2.52
N LEU A 62 4.97 -4.46 1.46
CA LEU A 62 5.13 -5.12 0.15
C LEU A 62 5.99 -6.38 0.25
N ALA A 63 7.08 -6.36 1.02
CA ALA A 63 7.92 -7.53 1.23
C ALA A 63 7.14 -8.68 1.91
N THR A 64 6.32 -8.35 2.92
CA THR A 64 5.44 -9.33 3.58
C THR A 64 4.38 -9.89 2.64
N GLN A 65 3.72 -9.03 1.85
CA GLN A 65 2.71 -9.46 0.88
C GLN A 65 3.30 -10.40 -0.18
N ASN A 66 4.47 -10.04 -0.73
CA ASN A 66 5.19 -10.87 -1.70
C ASN A 66 5.55 -12.24 -1.11
N ALA A 67 6.03 -12.28 0.14
CA ALA A 67 6.35 -13.53 0.81
C ALA A 67 5.11 -14.41 1.05
N SER A 68 3.97 -13.79 1.39
CA SER A 68 2.69 -14.48 1.57
C SER A 68 2.19 -15.10 0.27
N VAL A 69 2.12 -14.31 -0.81
CA VAL A 69 1.73 -14.78 -2.14
C VAL A 69 2.65 -15.92 -2.61
N ALA A 70 3.96 -15.74 -2.46
CA ALA A 70 4.93 -16.74 -2.87
C ALA A 70 4.79 -18.06 -2.08
N ARG A 71 4.40 -18.01 -0.81
CA ARG A 71 4.09 -19.21 0.00
C ARG A 71 2.82 -19.90 -0.51
N THR A 72 1.76 -19.15 -0.77
CA THR A 72 0.51 -19.70 -1.29
C THR A 72 0.70 -20.36 -2.66
N LEU A 73 1.47 -19.72 -3.55
CA LEU A 73 1.75 -20.24 -4.89
C LEU A 73 2.66 -21.48 -4.91
N ARG A 74 3.52 -21.65 -3.90
CA ARG A 74 4.37 -22.85 -3.78
C ARG A 74 3.65 -24.07 -3.18
N GLY A 75 2.50 -23.88 -2.55
CA GLY A 75 1.78 -24.94 -1.83
C GLY A 75 2.56 -25.45 -0.60
N PRO A 76 1.94 -26.25 0.29
CA PRO A 76 2.71 -27.06 1.22
C PRO A 76 3.54 -28.05 0.38
N ASP A 77 4.83 -28.17 0.71
CA ASP A 77 5.81 -28.95 -0.02
C ASP A 77 5.27 -30.31 -0.51
N HIS A 78 5.42 -30.56 -1.81
CA HIS A 78 5.57 -31.90 -2.39
C HIS A 78 7.04 -32.08 -2.77
#